data_AF-A0A2D9LXJ2-F1
#
_entry.id   AF-A0A2D9LXJ2-F1
#
_cell.length_a   1.000
_cell.length_b   1.000
_cell.length_c   1.000
_cell.angle_alpha   90.00
_cell.angle_beta   90.00
_cell.angle_gamma   90.00
#
_symmetry.space_group_name_H-M   'P 1'
#
loop_
_entity.id
_entity.type
_entity.pdbx_description
1 polymer ?
#
loop_
_entity_poly.entity_id
_entity_poly.type
_entity_poly.pdbx_seq_one_letter_code
_entity_poly.pdbx_strand_id
1 'polypeptide(L)' 'MSDHDSASLKTIIFDFDFTLADSSIPIVGCVNYGLRGLGLPEASSDAIRRTIGLHLSEAL' A
#
# COMPACT_ATOMS: atom_id res chain seq x y z
N MET A 1 37.69 -25.65 9.50
CA MET A 1 37.26 -24.52 8.67
C MET A 1 35.74 -24.53 8.76
N SER A 2 35.16 -23.60 9.50
CA SER A 2 33.77 -23.67 9.95
C SER A 2 32.80 -23.43 8.79
N ASP A 3 31.95 -24.41 8.50
CA ASP A 3 30.81 -24.23 7.59
C ASP A 3 29.90 -23.15 8.15
N HIS A 4 29.91 -21.97 7.54
CA HIS A 4 28.80 -21.04 7.68
C HIS A 4 27.63 -21.65 6.93
N ASP A 5 26.69 -22.18 7.70
CA ASP A 5 25.40 -22.66 7.21
C ASP A 5 24.62 -21.44 6.69
N SER A 6 24.91 -21.05 5.45
CA SER A 6 24.21 -19.98 4.75
C SER A 6 22.80 -20.49 4.47
N ALA A 7 21.85 -20.10 5.30
CA ALA A 7 20.45 -20.42 5.10
C ALA A 7 20.02 -20.00 3.68
N SER A 8 19.75 -20.97 2.83
CA SER A 8 19.22 -20.75 1.48
C SER A 8 17.80 -20.22 1.60
N LEU A 9 17.57 -18.99 1.13
CA LEU A 9 16.22 -18.47 0.91
C LEU A 9 15.60 -19.24 -0.26
N LYS A 10 14.54 -20.01 0.04
CA LYS A 10 13.83 -20.82 -0.96
C LYS A 10 12.61 -20.13 -1.54
N THR A 11 12.13 -19.06 -0.90
CA THR A 11 10.93 -18.35 -1.30
C THR A 11 11.02 -16.89 -0.86
N ILE A 12 10.56 -15.99 -1.73
CA ILE A 12 10.41 -14.56 -1.45
C ILE A 12 8.99 -14.19 -1.85
N ILE A 13 8.27 -13.54 -0.95
CA ILE A 13 6.92 -13.04 -1.19
C ILE A 13 6.99 -11.52 -1.14
N PHE A 14 6.34 -10.87 -2.10
CA PHE A 14 6.27 -9.42 -2.20
C PHE A 14 4.85 -8.97 -1.92
N ASP A 15 4.73 -7.90 -1.15
CA ASP A 15 3.53 -7.07 -1.19
C ASP A 15 3.39 -6.42 -2.58
N PHE A 16 2.24 -5.83 -2.89
CA PHE A 16 1.97 -5.28 -4.20
C PHE A 16 2.15 -3.75 -4.24
N ASP A 17 1.30 -3.03 -3.51
CA ASP A 17 1.26 -1.57 -3.57
C ASP A 17 2.55 -0.96 -2.99
N PHE A 18 3.20 -0.07 -3.73
CA PHE A 18 4.53 0.48 -3.43
C PHE A 18 5.68 -0.53 -3.30
N THR A 19 5.45 -1.82 -3.51
CA THR A 19 6.50 -2.84 -3.56
C THR A 19 6.76 -3.31 -4.99
N LEU A 20 5.74 -3.78 -5.69
CA LEU A 20 5.83 -4.21 -7.10
C LEU A 20 5.32 -3.16 -8.07
N ALA A 21 4.38 -2.31 -7.65
CA ALA A 21 3.75 -1.31 -8.50
C ALA A 21 3.55 0.02 -7.78
N ASP A 22 3.73 1.13 -8.50
CA ASP A 22 3.19 2.42 -8.10
C ASP A 22 1.73 2.52 -8.56
N SER A 23 0.84 2.09 -7.67
CA SER A 23 -0.61 2.17 -7.80
C SER A 23 -1.19 3.45 -7.18
N SER A 24 -0.37 4.43 -6.80
CA SER A 24 -0.81 5.57 -6.00
C SER A 24 -1.81 6.48 -6.71
N ILE A 25 -1.63 6.73 -8.01
CA ILE A 25 -2.51 7.58 -8.80
C ILE A 25 -3.95 7.04 -8.84
N PRO A 26 -4.20 5.77 -9.26
CA PRO A 26 -5.56 5.23 -9.26
C PRO A 26 -6.13 5.10 -7.84
N ILE A 27 -5.32 4.75 -6.83
CA ILE A 27 -5.80 4.66 -5.44
C ILE A 27 -6.31 6.02 -4.94
N VAL A 28 -5.57 7.10 -5.16
CA VAL A 28 -6.00 8.47 -4.80
C VAL A 28 -7.33 8.81 -5.46
N GLY A 29 -7.50 8.48 -6.74
CA GLY A 29 -8.75 8.69 -7.47
C GLY A 29 -9.93 7.93 -6.84
N CYS A 30 -9.72 6.65 -6.51
CA CYS A 30 -10.74 5.80 -5.88
C CYS A 30 -11.13 6.28 -4.48
N VAL A 31 -10.16 6.66 -3.65
CA VAL A 31 -10.43 7.16 -2.28
C VAL A 31 -11.26 8.43 -2.34
N ASN A 32 -10.85 9.42 -3.15
CA ASN A 32 -11.62 10.67 -3.27
C ASN A 32 -12.98 10.46 -3.94
N TYR A 33 -13.12 9.49 -4.84
CA TYR A 33 -14.43 9.08 -5.33
C TYR A 33 -15.34 8.55 -4.21
N GLY A 34 -14.82 7.70 -3.32
CA GLY A 34 -15.55 7.21 -2.16
C GLY A 34 -15.95 8.33 -1.19
N LEU A 35 -15.02 9.22 -0.85
CA LEU A 35 -15.28 10.37 0.04
C LEU A 35 -16.39 11.27 -0.50
N ARG A 36 -16.35 11.61 -1.80
CA ARG A 36 -17.43 12.37 -2.45
C ARG A 36 -18.78 11.65 -2.38
N GLY A 37 -18.79 10.33 -2.59
CA GLY A 37 -20.01 9.52 -2.51
C GLY A 37 -20.64 9.50 -1.11
N LEU A 38 -19.84 9.73 -0.07
CA LEU A 38 -20.27 9.83 1.33
C LEU A 38 -20.58 11.27 1.78
N GLY A 39 -20.43 12.27 0.89
CA GLY A 39 -20.58 13.68 1.25
C GLY A 39 -19.45 14.22 2.14
N LEU A 40 -18.30 13.54 2.17
CA LEU A 40 -17.11 13.94 2.91
C LEU A 40 -16.18 14.79 2.03
N PRO A 41 -15.37 15.68 2.64
CA PRO A 41 -14.34 16.40 1.92
C PRO A 41 -13.29 15.44 1.37
N GLU A 42 -12.77 15.75 0.18
CA GLU A 42 -11.64 15.00 -0.40
C GLU A 42 -10.38 15.16 0.45
N ALA A 43 -9.57 14.09 0.49
CA ALA A 43 -8.27 14.11 1.15
C ALA A 43 -7.16 14.48 0.17
N SER A 44 -6.08 15.06 0.69
CA SER A 44 -4.89 15.34 -0.11
C SER A 44 -4.23 14.04 -0.57
N SER A 45 -3.62 14.08 -1.75
CA SER A 45 -2.92 12.90 -2.29
C SER A 45 -1.85 12.36 -1.32
N ASP A 46 -1.16 13.23 -0.58
CA ASP A 46 -0.16 12.82 0.41
C ASP A 46 -0.76 12.16 1.65
N ALA A 47 -1.94 12.60 2.09
CA ALA A 47 -2.64 11.94 3.18
C ALA A 47 -3.06 10.52 2.77
N ILE A 48 -3.61 10.36 1.56
CA ILE A 48 -4.02 9.07 1.02
C ILE A 48 -2.82 8.14 0.80
N ARG A 49 -1.70 8.65 0.27
CA ARG A 49 -0.49 7.83 0.06
C ARG A 49 0.04 7.22 1.36
N ARG A 50 -0.15 7.87 2.50
CA ARG A 50 0.27 7.35 3.81
C ARG A 50 -0.60 6.21 4.33
N THR A 51 -1.76 5.96 3.71
CA THR A 51 -2.65 4.85 4.08
C THR A 51 -2.59 3.68 3.10
N ILE A 52 -1.85 3.79 1.99
CA ILE A 52 -1.64 2.70 1.04
C ILE A 52 -0.89 1.56 1.74
N GLY A 53 -1.46 0.35 1.69
CA GLY A 53 -0.98 -0.84 2.40
C GLY A 53 -1.70 -1.12 3.72
N LEU A 54 -2.52 -0.19 4.24
CA LEU A 54 -3.42 -0.46 5.36
C LEU A 54 -4.68 -1.18 4.90
N HIS A 55 -5.39 -1.83 5.83
CA HIS A 55 -6.76 -2.24 5.56
C HIS A 55 -7.64 -0.99 5.35
N LEU A 56 -8.60 -1.06 4.43
CA LEU A 56 -9.49 0.08 4.15
C LEU A 56 -10.22 0.61 5.39
N SER A 57 -10.55 -0.27 6.35
CA SER A 57 -11.17 0.10 7.63
C SER A 57 -10.29 0.97 8.52
N GLU A 58 -8.97 0.95 8.32
CA GLU A 58 -7.97 1.74 9.06
C GLU A 58 -7.56 3.00 8.30
N ALA A 59 -8.00 3.16 7.04
CA ALA A 59 -7.64 4.25 6.15
C ALA A 59 -8.63 5.43 6.17
N LEU A 60 -9.68 5.36 7.00
CA LEU A 60 -10.75 6.36 7.16
C LEU A 60 -10.53 7.22 8.41
#